data_AF-A0A9E0RX68-F1
#
_entry.id   AF-A0A9E0RX68-F1
#
_cell.length_a   1.000
_cell.length_b   1.000
_cell.length_c   1.000
_cell.angle_alpha   90.00
_cell.angle_beta   90.00
_cell.angle_gamma   90.00
#
_symmetry.space_group_name_H-M   'P 1'
#
loop_
_entity.id
_entity.type
_entity.pdbx_description
1 polymer ?
#
loop_
_entity_poly.entity_id
_entity_poly.type
_entity_poly.pdbx_seq_one_letter_code
_entity_poly.pdbx_strand_id
1 'polypeptide(L)'
;MSDLVPSPDAETPQAIYAKPAAWVATGAGAQGNLFLTGRAGTGKTTMLRQFMAQAGDTAIVLAPTGVAAMNAGGQTLHSFFKFPPRLIEPQDVKRLRTARLMKTIETLIIDEISMVRADMLDAIDRSLKLNRGSKRPFGGVRMILSGDLHQLPPVVRGDEDPILRERYGGHYFFHAPAFK
;
A
#
# COMPACT_ATOMS: atom_id res chain seq x y z
N MET A 1 34.07 23.73 -7.14
CA MET A 1 32.89 22.95 -6.75
C MET A 1 32.09 23.82 -5.80
N SER A 2 31.16 24.61 -6.33
CA SER A 2 30.29 25.47 -5.54
C SER A 2 29.08 24.64 -5.12
N ASP A 3 28.98 24.34 -3.84
CA ASP A 3 27.76 23.84 -3.22
C ASP A 3 26.64 24.84 -3.48
N LEU A 4 25.60 24.39 -4.18
CA LEU A 4 24.34 25.11 -4.34
C LEU A 4 23.71 25.22 -2.95
N VAL A 5 23.95 26.34 -2.26
CA VAL A 5 23.14 26.74 -1.11
C VAL A 5 21.70 26.88 -1.63
N PRO A 6 20.73 26.10 -1.12
CA PRO A 6 19.35 26.21 -1.58
C PRO A 6 18.82 27.61 -1.27
N SER A 7 18.09 28.18 -2.23
CA SER A 7 17.46 29.51 -2.10
C SER A 7 16.64 29.59 -0.81
N PRO A 8 16.73 30.69 -0.04
CA PRO A 8 15.97 30.88 1.22
C PRO A 8 14.45 30.89 1.02
N ASP A 9 13.97 31.01 -0.23
CA ASP A 9 12.55 31.00 -0.60
C ASP A 9 12.06 29.64 -1.13
N ALA A 10 12.92 28.61 -1.16
CA ALA A 10 12.48 27.28 -1.56
C ALA A 10 11.66 26.65 -0.42
N GLU A 11 10.32 26.60 -0.58
CA GLU A 11 9.46 25.87 0.34
C GLU A 11 10.04 24.46 0.55
N THR A 12 10.27 24.09 1.82
CA THR A 12 10.77 22.76 2.13
C THR A 12 9.76 21.72 1.65
N PRO A 13 10.19 20.51 1.25
CA PRO A 13 9.25 19.43 0.91
C PRO A 13 8.20 19.20 2.00
N GLN A 14 8.55 19.47 3.27
CA GLN A 14 7.61 19.37 4.36
C GLN A 14 6.48 20.40 4.29
N ALA A 15 6.77 21.65 3.89
CA ALA A 15 5.77 22.69 3.72
C ALA A 15 4.85 22.38 2.52
N ILE A 16 5.42 21.94 1.39
CA ILE A 16 4.69 21.62 0.15
C ILE A 16 3.65 20.51 0.39
N TYR A 17 4.02 19.44 1.12
CA TYR A 17 3.15 18.29 1.32
C TYR A 17 2.26 18.38 2.56
N ALA A 18 2.44 19.39 3.43
CA ALA A 18 1.66 19.52 4.67
C ALA A 18 0.15 19.65 4.42
N LYS A 19 -0.26 20.51 3.49
CA LYS A 19 -1.69 20.73 3.19
C LYS A 19 -2.35 19.50 2.55
N PRO A 20 -1.77 18.86 1.52
CA PRO A 20 -2.27 17.57 1.02
C PRO A 20 -2.31 16.48 2.09
N ALA A 21 -1.28 16.33 2.93
CA ALA A 21 -1.25 15.34 4.00
C ALA A 21 -2.38 15.57 5.02
N ALA A 22 -2.61 16.82 5.42
CA ALA A 22 -3.72 17.20 6.30
C ALA A 22 -5.08 16.89 5.67
N TRP A 23 -5.24 17.10 4.36
CA TRP A 23 -6.48 16.73 3.65
C TRP A 23 -6.69 15.21 3.65
N VAL A 24 -5.65 14.40 3.45
CA VAL A 24 -5.76 12.92 3.53
C VAL A 24 -6.12 12.46 4.95
N ALA A 25 -5.75 13.22 5.97
CA ALA A 25 -6.05 12.96 7.37
C ALA A 25 -7.44 13.46 7.83
N THR A 26 -8.08 14.39 7.10
CA THR A 26 -9.30 15.08 7.57
C THR A 26 -10.41 15.20 6.51
N GLY A 27 -11.61 15.59 6.94
CA GLY A 27 -12.71 15.93 6.02
C GLY A 27 -13.12 14.79 5.08
N ALA A 28 -13.25 15.11 3.79
CA ALA A 28 -13.57 14.13 2.74
C ALA A 28 -12.38 13.22 2.41
N GLY A 29 -11.14 13.71 2.53
CA GLY A 29 -9.95 12.91 2.23
C GLY A 29 -9.75 11.77 3.21
N ALA A 30 -10.21 11.92 4.46
CA ALA A 30 -10.25 10.86 5.47
C ALA A 30 -11.26 9.73 5.17
N GLN A 31 -12.14 9.90 4.19
CA GLN A 31 -13.21 8.97 3.88
C GLN A 31 -12.84 8.11 2.67
N GLY A 32 -13.00 6.79 2.81
CA GLY A 32 -12.77 5.85 1.72
C GLY A 32 -11.31 5.63 1.35
N ASN A 33 -11.12 4.87 0.27
CA ASN A 33 -9.79 4.48 -0.22
C ASN A 33 -9.20 5.58 -1.10
N LEU A 34 -7.88 5.75 -1.04
CA LEU A 34 -7.14 6.75 -1.82
C LEU A 34 -6.09 6.08 -2.71
N PHE A 35 -5.97 6.54 -3.95
CA PHE A 35 -4.85 6.21 -4.82
C PHE A 35 -4.02 7.46 -5.11
N LEU A 36 -2.82 7.51 -4.55
CA LEU A 36 -1.82 8.55 -4.76
C LEU A 36 -0.90 8.17 -5.91
N THR A 37 -1.02 8.86 -7.03
CA THR A 37 -0.18 8.65 -8.20
C THR A 37 0.59 9.89 -8.62
N GLY A 38 1.57 9.71 -9.48
CA GLY A 38 2.51 10.73 -9.92
C GLY A 38 3.81 10.07 -10.38
N ARG A 39 4.58 10.77 -11.21
CA ARG A 39 5.86 10.26 -11.74
C ARG A 39 6.89 9.96 -10.63
N ALA A 40 7.96 9.27 -10.98
CA ALA A 40 9.11 9.11 -10.09
C ALA A 40 9.63 10.50 -9.66
N GLY A 41 10.06 10.62 -8.41
CA GLY A 41 10.60 11.88 -7.89
C GLY A 41 9.58 12.95 -7.52
N THR A 42 8.26 12.72 -7.67
CA THR A 42 7.22 13.70 -7.28
C THR A 42 6.88 13.70 -5.79
N GLY A 43 7.76 13.14 -4.94
CA GLY A 43 7.62 13.18 -3.48
C GLY A 43 6.45 12.40 -2.85
N LYS A 44 5.84 11.43 -3.55
CA LYS A 44 4.74 10.60 -3.00
C LYS A 44 5.09 9.95 -1.65
N THR A 45 6.24 9.27 -1.57
CA THR A 45 6.71 8.65 -0.32
C THR A 45 6.96 9.69 0.78
N THR A 46 7.42 10.90 0.43
CA THR A 46 7.58 12.01 1.39
C THR A 46 6.24 12.43 1.97
N MET A 47 5.21 12.59 1.12
CA MET A 47 3.85 12.89 1.56
C MET A 47 3.27 11.78 2.45
N LEU A 48 3.48 10.50 2.09
CA LEU A 48 3.04 9.38 2.92
C LEU A 48 3.69 9.37 4.30
N ARG A 49 5.01 9.67 4.39
CA ARG A 49 5.70 9.76 5.68
C ARG A 49 5.13 10.86 6.57
N GLN A 50 4.75 12.01 6.00
CA GLN A 50 4.09 13.08 6.76
C GLN A 50 2.70 12.67 7.25
N PHE A 51 1.92 12.00 6.40
CA PHE A 51 0.64 11.44 6.81
C PHE A 51 0.81 10.43 7.95
N MET A 52 1.78 9.52 7.85
CA MET A 52 2.07 8.53 8.89
C MET A 52 2.45 9.18 10.22
N ALA A 53 3.24 10.26 10.19
CA ALA A 53 3.61 10.99 11.40
C ALA A 53 2.40 11.61 12.13
N GLN A 54 1.30 11.89 11.41
CA GLN A 54 0.06 12.43 11.96
C GLN A 54 -0.96 11.34 12.33
N ALA A 55 -0.98 10.23 11.57
CA ALA A 55 -1.95 9.15 11.74
C ALA A 55 -1.69 8.26 12.97
N GLY A 56 -0.46 8.28 13.51
CA GLY A 56 -0.10 7.51 14.70
C GLY A 56 -0.09 5.99 14.47
N ASP A 57 -0.30 5.22 15.53
CA ASP A 57 -0.10 3.76 15.55
C ASP A 57 -1.22 2.94 14.88
N THR A 58 -2.30 3.57 14.41
CA THR A 58 -3.40 2.88 13.70
C THR A 58 -3.18 2.81 12.19
N ALA A 59 -2.14 3.47 11.68
CA ALA A 59 -1.71 3.39 10.29
C ALA A 59 -0.49 2.48 10.13
N ILE A 60 -0.46 1.66 9.08
CA ILE A 60 0.68 0.80 8.75
C ILE A 60 1.07 1.04 7.29
N VAL A 61 2.37 1.19 7.04
CA VAL A 61 2.94 1.30 5.69
C VAL A 61 3.59 -0.03 5.29
N LEU A 62 3.21 -0.55 4.13
CA LEU A 62 3.74 -1.78 3.55
C LEU A 62 4.23 -1.54 2.12
N ALA A 63 5.09 -2.42 1.62
CA ALA A 63 5.58 -2.37 0.25
C ALA A 63 5.86 -3.79 -0.32
N PRO A 64 5.95 -3.97 -1.64
CA PRO A 64 6.22 -5.27 -2.26
C PRO A 64 7.67 -5.73 -2.10
N THR A 65 8.64 -4.82 -2.02
CA THR A 65 10.08 -5.14 -1.92
C THR A 65 10.69 -4.65 -0.61
N GLY A 66 11.81 -5.27 -0.19
CA GLY A 66 12.52 -4.87 1.03
C GLY A 66 13.05 -3.44 0.99
N VAL A 67 13.60 -3.01 -0.16
CA VAL A 67 14.12 -1.65 -0.34
C VAL A 67 12.97 -0.63 -0.28
N ALA A 68 11.86 -0.89 -0.97
CA ALA A 68 10.69 -0.01 -0.91
C ALA A 68 10.11 0.07 0.51
N ALA A 69 10.03 -1.06 1.22
CA ALA A 69 9.55 -1.08 2.60
C ALA A 69 10.46 -0.27 3.54
N MET A 70 11.79 -0.42 3.42
CA MET A 70 12.76 0.36 4.18
C MET A 70 12.63 1.86 3.89
N ASN A 71 12.51 2.23 2.62
CA ASN A 71 12.29 3.62 2.23
C ASN A 71 10.97 4.16 2.77
N ALA A 72 9.89 3.41 2.71
CA ALA A 72 8.61 3.84 3.26
C ALA A 72 8.60 3.93 4.80
N GLY A 73 9.58 3.32 5.50
CA GLY A 73 9.61 3.23 6.95
C GLY A 73 8.70 2.13 7.49
N GLY A 74 8.51 1.06 6.72
CA GLY A 74 7.60 -0.04 7.05
C GLY A 74 8.20 -1.41 6.77
N GLN A 75 7.35 -2.35 6.38
CA GLN A 75 7.73 -3.74 6.14
C GLN A 75 7.10 -4.31 4.87
N THR A 76 7.59 -5.45 4.40
CA THR A 76 7.04 -6.06 3.19
C THR A 76 5.66 -6.67 3.40
N LEU A 77 4.85 -6.71 2.34
CA LEU A 77 3.55 -7.40 2.31
C LEU A 77 3.68 -8.86 2.77
N HIS A 78 4.68 -9.57 2.24
CA HIS A 78 4.99 -10.94 2.60
C HIS A 78 5.30 -11.11 4.08
N SER A 79 6.15 -10.24 4.66
CA SER A 79 6.55 -10.39 6.07
C SER A 79 5.43 -10.03 7.04
N PHE A 80 4.56 -9.09 6.68
CA PHE A 80 3.44 -8.64 7.50
C PHE A 80 2.32 -9.68 7.58
N PHE A 81 1.85 -10.12 6.41
CA PHE A 81 0.74 -11.07 6.31
C PHE A 81 1.18 -12.54 6.34
N LYS A 82 2.50 -12.81 6.40
CA LYS A 82 3.08 -14.17 6.36
C LYS A 82 2.76 -14.94 5.08
N PHE A 83 2.70 -14.23 3.96
CA PHE A 83 2.44 -14.83 2.66
C PHE A 83 3.70 -15.42 2.01
N PRO A 84 3.59 -16.55 1.31
CA PRO A 84 4.72 -17.16 0.62
C PRO A 84 5.12 -16.35 -0.64
N PRO A 85 6.39 -16.42 -1.09
CA PRO A 85 6.88 -15.71 -2.28
C PRO A 85 6.55 -16.47 -3.58
N ARG A 86 5.29 -16.84 -3.76
CA ARG A 86 4.72 -17.50 -4.96
C ARG A 86 3.30 -16.98 -5.18
N LEU A 87 2.56 -17.54 -6.13
CA LEU A 87 1.10 -17.37 -6.18
C LEU A 87 0.48 -17.71 -4.82
N ILE A 88 -0.35 -16.79 -4.32
CA ILE A 88 -1.03 -16.98 -3.05
C ILE A 88 -2.35 -17.71 -3.28
N GLU A 89 -2.46 -18.87 -2.64
CA GLU A 89 -3.67 -19.68 -2.68
C GLU A 89 -4.53 -19.42 -1.44
N PRO A 90 -5.85 -19.72 -1.49
CA PRO A 90 -6.75 -19.48 -0.36
C PRO A 90 -6.27 -20.10 0.96
N GLN A 91 -5.64 -21.29 0.92
CA GLN A 91 -5.09 -21.95 2.12
C GLN A 91 -3.89 -21.24 2.76
N ASP A 92 -3.24 -20.32 2.04
CA ASP A 92 -2.11 -19.55 2.56
C ASP A 92 -2.60 -18.42 3.48
N VAL A 93 -3.88 -18.00 3.36
CA VAL A 93 -4.48 -16.97 4.21
C VAL A 93 -4.96 -17.59 5.53
N LYS A 94 -4.29 -17.24 6.63
CA LYS A 94 -4.52 -17.84 7.95
C LYS A 94 -4.76 -16.77 9.01
N ARG A 95 -5.33 -17.19 10.15
CA ARG A 95 -5.35 -16.34 11.36
C ARG A 95 -3.93 -16.09 11.83
N LEU A 96 -3.56 -14.83 11.93
CA LEU A 96 -2.25 -14.38 12.34
C LEU A 96 -2.16 -14.31 13.86
N ARG A 97 -0.98 -14.60 14.43
CA ARG A 97 -0.72 -14.41 15.86
C ARG A 97 -0.91 -12.95 16.29
N THR A 98 -0.73 -12.03 15.36
CA THR A 98 -0.94 -10.59 15.48
C THR A 98 -2.40 -10.16 15.24
N ALA A 99 -3.39 -11.07 15.33
CA ALA A 99 -4.80 -10.72 15.10
C ALA A 99 -5.31 -9.55 15.96
N ARG A 100 -4.74 -9.34 17.17
CA ARG A 100 -5.06 -8.16 18.00
C ARG A 100 -4.61 -6.86 17.32
N LEU A 101 -3.39 -6.80 16.81
CA LEU A 101 -2.89 -5.68 16.00
C LEU A 101 -3.74 -5.51 14.75
N MET A 102 -4.10 -6.60 14.06
CA MET A 102 -4.94 -6.52 12.86
C MET A 102 -6.29 -5.84 13.09
N LYS A 103 -6.83 -5.88 14.33
CA LYS A 103 -8.07 -5.22 14.73
C LYS A 103 -7.90 -3.72 15.04
N THR A 104 -6.69 -3.27 15.38
CA THR A 104 -6.41 -1.85 15.67
C THR A 104 -6.04 -1.05 14.42
N ILE A 105 -5.69 -1.73 13.31
CA ILE A 105 -5.39 -1.05 12.04
C ILE A 105 -6.63 -0.33 11.54
N GLU A 106 -6.51 0.98 11.31
CA GLU A 106 -7.55 1.80 10.69
C GLU A 106 -7.19 2.11 9.25
N THR A 107 -5.89 2.32 8.98
CA THR A 107 -5.37 2.64 7.64
C THR A 107 -4.23 1.71 7.26
N LEU A 108 -4.29 1.15 6.05
CA LEU A 108 -3.21 0.38 5.45
C LEU A 108 -2.72 1.09 4.20
N ILE A 109 -1.45 1.45 4.21
CA ILE A 109 -0.77 2.09 3.10
C ILE A 109 0.07 1.05 2.35
N ILE A 110 -0.02 1.03 1.02
CA ILE A 110 0.83 0.20 0.18
C ILE A 110 1.59 1.13 -0.78
N ASP A 111 2.89 1.29 -0.55
CA ASP A 111 3.78 1.98 -1.49
C ASP A 111 4.27 1.02 -2.59
N GLU A 112 4.61 1.59 -3.76
CA GLU A 112 4.92 0.84 -4.98
C GLU A 112 3.81 -0.15 -5.41
N ILE A 113 2.54 0.28 -5.32
CA ILE A 113 1.36 -0.56 -5.62
C ILE A 113 1.35 -1.09 -7.06
N SER A 114 2.02 -0.43 -8.00
CA SER A 114 2.14 -0.87 -9.40
C SER A 114 2.80 -2.24 -9.53
N MET A 115 3.66 -2.63 -8.56
CA MET A 115 4.32 -3.93 -8.55
C MET A 115 3.49 -5.03 -7.87
N VAL A 116 2.31 -4.70 -7.33
CA VAL A 116 1.47 -5.66 -6.58
C VAL A 116 0.55 -6.41 -7.53
N ARG A 117 0.54 -7.74 -7.40
CA ARG A 117 -0.31 -8.61 -8.19
C ARG A 117 -1.76 -8.68 -7.66
N ALA A 118 -2.69 -9.10 -8.52
CA ALA A 118 -4.09 -9.30 -8.17
C ALA A 118 -4.28 -10.34 -7.03
N ASP A 119 -3.57 -11.46 -7.08
CA ASP A 119 -3.62 -12.50 -6.04
C ASP A 119 -3.12 -11.99 -4.68
N MET A 120 -2.07 -11.16 -4.69
CA MET A 120 -1.55 -10.52 -3.49
C MET A 120 -2.60 -9.64 -2.83
N LEU A 121 -3.28 -8.80 -3.60
CA LEU A 121 -4.28 -7.89 -3.05
C LEU A 121 -5.55 -8.62 -2.59
N ASP A 122 -5.99 -9.65 -3.32
CA ASP A 122 -7.09 -10.51 -2.86
C ASP A 122 -6.72 -11.24 -1.55
N ALA A 123 -5.49 -11.74 -1.43
CA ALA A 123 -5.00 -12.32 -0.19
C ALA A 123 -4.98 -11.33 0.97
N ILE A 124 -4.59 -10.07 0.75
CA ILE A 124 -4.65 -8.99 1.74
C ILE A 124 -6.10 -8.77 2.20
N ASP A 125 -7.05 -8.64 1.27
CA ASP A 125 -8.47 -8.48 1.58
C ASP A 125 -9.00 -9.63 2.45
N ARG A 126 -8.77 -10.88 2.01
CA ARG A 126 -9.18 -12.08 2.74
C ARG A 126 -8.54 -12.16 4.12
N SER A 127 -7.26 -11.81 4.23
CA SER A 127 -6.53 -11.82 5.50
C SER A 127 -7.09 -10.79 6.48
N LEU A 128 -7.38 -9.57 6.02
CA LEU A 128 -7.98 -8.54 6.85
C LEU A 128 -9.40 -8.91 7.27
N LYS A 129 -10.23 -9.44 6.36
CA LYS A 129 -11.58 -9.96 6.66
C LYS A 129 -11.53 -11.06 7.73
N LEU A 130 -10.63 -12.03 7.57
CA LEU A 130 -10.46 -13.15 8.49
C LEU A 130 -9.98 -12.71 9.88
N ASN A 131 -8.94 -11.88 9.94
CA ASN A 131 -8.31 -11.49 11.20
C ASN A 131 -9.12 -10.43 11.98
N ARG A 132 -9.90 -9.61 11.28
CA ARG A 132 -10.80 -8.62 11.89
C ARG A 132 -12.21 -9.16 12.17
N GLY A 133 -12.60 -10.30 11.57
CA GLY A 133 -13.95 -10.84 11.68
C GLY A 133 -15.00 -9.96 10.99
N SER A 134 -14.63 -9.34 9.87
CA SER A 134 -15.47 -8.40 9.12
C SER A 134 -15.63 -8.88 7.68
N LYS A 135 -16.85 -8.78 7.13
CA LYS A 135 -17.12 -9.12 5.72
C LYS A 135 -16.92 -7.93 4.76
N ARG A 136 -16.73 -6.73 5.29
CA ARG A 136 -16.49 -5.51 4.50
C ARG A 136 -15.19 -5.66 3.69
N PRO A 137 -15.07 -5.03 2.50
CA PRO A 137 -13.78 -4.94 1.79
C PRO A 137 -12.65 -4.53 2.74
N PHE A 138 -11.52 -5.21 2.64
CA PHE A 138 -10.34 -5.06 3.47
C PHE A 138 -10.62 -5.17 4.98
N GLY A 139 -11.65 -5.92 5.37
CA GLY A 139 -12.11 -5.99 6.76
C GLY A 139 -12.57 -4.64 7.33
N GLY A 140 -12.88 -3.66 6.47
CA GLY A 140 -13.22 -2.29 6.83
C GLY A 140 -12.02 -1.38 7.10
N VAL A 141 -10.80 -1.81 6.75
CA VAL A 141 -9.59 -0.97 6.79
C VAL A 141 -9.58 -0.03 5.60
N ARG A 142 -9.21 1.23 5.85
CA ARG A 142 -9.01 2.23 4.81
C ARG A 142 -7.72 1.94 4.05
N MET A 143 -7.77 1.91 2.72
CA MET A 143 -6.61 1.66 1.87
C MET A 143 -6.05 2.97 1.31
N ILE A 144 -4.75 3.20 1.45
CA ILE A 144 -4.01 4.25 0.72
C ILE A 144 -2.97 3.57 -0.16
N LEU A 145 -3.13 3.69 -1.46
CA LEU A 145 -2.26 3.06 -2.44
C LEU A 145 -1.36 4.14 -3.05
N SER A 146 -0.06 3.94 -3.09
CA SER A 146 0.90 4.86 -3.70
C SER A 146 1.69 4.15 -4.78
N GLY A 147 1.82 4.78 -5.95
CA GLY A 147 2.66 4.25 -7.02
C GLY A 147 2.41 4.91 -8.38
N ASP A 148 3.14 4.43 -9.37
CA ASP A 148 3.03 4.89 -10.76
C ASP A 148 2.81 3.69 -11.67
N LEU A 149 1.64 3.62 -12.31
CA LEU A 149 1.28 2.51 -13.19
C LEU A 149 2.13 2.42 -14.46
N HIS A 150 2.87 3.49 -14.79
CA HIS A 150 3.76 3.52 -15.95
C HIS A 150 5.23 3.16 -15.62
N GLN A 151 5.55 2.89 -14.35
CA GLN A 151 6.89 2.46 -13.95
C GLN A 151 6.98 0.92 -13.95
N LEU A 152 7.26 0.31 -12.80
CA LEU A 152 7.48 -1.12 -12.70
C LEU A 152 6.15 -1.86 -12.52
N PRO A 153 5.79 -2.77 -13.46
CA PRO A 153 4.65 -3.66 -13.30
C PRO A 153 4.98 -4.78 -12.29
N PRO A 154 3.99 -5.59 -11.91
CA PRO A 154 4.23 -6.76 -11.07
C PRO A 154 5.17 -7.74 -11.78
N VAL A 155 6.09 -8.35 -11.03
CA VAL A 155 6.88 -9.47 -11.55
C VAL A 155 6.02 -10.73 -11.52
N VAL A 156 5.70 -11.23 -12.72
CA VAL A 156 4.86 -12.41 -12.94
C VAL A 156 5.67 -13.43 -13.73
N ARG A 157 5.78 -14.66 -13.24
CA ARG A 157 6.44 -15.73 -14.00
C ARG A 157 5.53 -16.20 -15.14
N GLY A 158 6.12 -16.79 -16.19
CA GLY A 158 5.38 -17.15 -17.40
C GLY A 158 4.24 -18.16 -17.16
N ASP A 159 4.38 -19.03 -16.18
CA ASP A 159 3.37 -19.99 -15.72
C ASP A 159 2.29 -19.37 -14.80
N GLU A 160 2.57 -18.21 -14.19
CA GLU A 160 1.65 -17.52 -13.28
C GLU A 160 0.65 -16.60 -14.02
N ASP A 161 1.06 -15.96 -15.13
CA ASP A 161 0.22 -14.99 -15.84
C ASP A 161 -1.10 -15.58 -16.37
N PRO A 162 -1.13 -16.78 -17.00
CA PRO A 162 -2.37 -17.38 -17.45
C PRO A 162 -3.36 -17.62 -16.30
N ILE A 163 -2.85 -18.07 -15.15
CA ILE A 163 -3.64 -18.34 -13.94
C ILE A 163 -4.24 -17.05 -13.41
N LEU A 164 -3.46 -15.96 -13.35
CA LEU A 164 -3.95 -14.66 -12.88
C LEU A 164 -4.99 -14.07 -13.82
N ARG A 165 -4.80 -14.19 -15.13
CA ARG A 165 -5.78 -13.74 -16.12
C ARG A 165 -7.08 -14.51 -16.04
N GLU A 166 -7.01 -15.84 -15.91
CA GLU A 166 -8.20 -16.68 -15.77
C GLU A 166 -8.98 -16.33 -14.48
N ARG A 167 -8.28 -16.19 -13.35
CA ARG A 167 -8.94 -15.98 -12.05
C ARG A 167 -9.42 -14.54 -11.82
N TYR A 168 -8.68 -13.54 -12.28
CA TYR A 168 -8.91 -12.13 -11.94
C TYR A 168 -9.22 -11.23 -13.15
N GLY A 169 -8.94 -11.69 -14.37
CA GLY A 169 -9.01 -10.88 -15.59
C GLY A 169 -7.72 -10.12 -15.92
N GLY A 170 -6.67 -10.28 -15.10
CA GLY A 170 -5.36 -9.66 -15.28
C GLY A 170 -4.49 -9.77 -14.03
N HIS A 171 -3.19 -9.48 -14.17
CA HIS A 171 -2.24 -9.63 -13.06
C HIS A 171 -2.10 -8.40 -12.17
N TYR A 172 -2.57 -7.22 -12.58
CA TYR A 172 -2.46 -5.99 -11.76
C TYR A 172 -3.41 -5.99 -10.56
N PHE A 173 -2.99 -5.35 -9.47
CA PHE A 173 -3.76 -5.24 -8.23
C PHE A 173 -5.22 -4.80 -8.43
N PHE A 174 -5.50 -3.89 -9.37
CA PHE A 174 -6.85 -3.35 -9.59
C PHE A 174 -7.84 -4.38 -10.19
N HIS A 175 -7.36 -5.57 -10.59
CA HIS A 175 -8.24 -6.68 -10.95
C HIS A 175 -8.81 -7.44 -9.74
N ALA A 176 -8.30 -7.19 -8.53
CA ALA A 176 -8.76 -7.88 -7.33
C ALA A 176 -10.25 -7.65 -7.04
N PRO A 177 -10.99 -8.64 -6.52
CA PRO A 177 -12.43 -8.52 -6.31
C PRO A 177 -12.84 -7.41 -5.34
N ALA A 178 -11.97 -7.00 -4.42
CA ALA A 178 -12.27 -5.99 -3.41
C ALA A 178 -12.46 -4.56 -3.97
N PHE A 179 -12.12 -4.33 -5.25
CA PHE A 179 -12.33 -3.05 -5.94
C PHE A 179 -13.45 -3.08 -6.98
N LYS A 180 -14.22 -4.17 -7.03
CA LYS A 180 -15.39 -4.32 -7.91
C LYS A 180 -16.69 -4.03 -7.16
#